data_AF-A0A932J1Q6-F1
#
_entry.id   AF-A0A932J1Q6-F1
#
_cell.length_a   1.000
_cell.length_b   1.000
_cell.length_c   1.000
_cell.angle_alpha   90.00
_cell.angle_beta   90.00
_cell.angle_gamma   90.00
#
_symmetry.space_group_name_H-M   'P 1'
#
loop_
_entity.id
_entity.type
_entity.pdbx_description
1 polymer ?
#
loop_
_entity_poly.entity_id
_entity_poly.type
_entity_poly.pdbx_seq_one_letter_code
_entity_poly.pdbx_strand_id
1 'polypeptide(L)' 'MKKTVLASLSAALLSISFAANVAYAAAPQQKTQAPGFFRMALGDFEVTALNDGTLGLDTQI' A
#
# COMPACT_ATOMS: atom_id res chain seq x y z
N MET A 1 -27.17 2.05 -40.34
CA MET A 1 -27.51 1.11 -39.25
C MET A 1 -26.44 0.04 -39.01
N LYS A 2 -25.96 -0.69 -40.03
CA LYS A 2 -24.92 -1.74 -39.82
C LYS A 2 -23.56 -1.17 -39.34
N LYS A 3 -23.11 -0.04 -39.89
CA LYS A 3 -21.83 0.60 -39.53
C LYS A 3 -21.81 1.19 -38.11
N THR A 4 -22.94 1.69 -37.63
CA THR A 4 -23.09 2.21 -36.26
C THR A 4 -23.09 1.10 -35.23
N VAL A 5 -23.67 -0.08 -35.56
CA VAL A 5 -23.65 -1.27 -34.70
C VAL A 5 -22.25 -1.87 -34.60
N LEU A 6 -21.49 -1.92 -35.72
CA LEU A 6 -20.10 -2.38 -35.68
C LEU A 6 -19.19 -1.43 -34.87
N ALA A 7 -19.39 -0.12 -34.99
CA ALA A 7 -18.63 0.87 -34.22
C ALA A 7 -18.94 0.80 -32.72
N SER A 8 -20.21 0.65 -32.33
CA SER A 8 -20.58 0.50 -30.91
C SER A 8 -20.08 -0.82 -30.32
N LEU A 9 -20.04 -1.89 -31.11
CA LEU A 9 -19.51 -3.19 -30.66
C LEU A 9 -17.99 -3.15 -30.47
N SER A 10 -17.26 -2.50 -31.37
CA SER A 10 -15.81 -2.31 -31.22
C SER A 10 -15.46 -1.43 -30.02
N ALA A 11 -16.20 -0.34 -29.81
CA ALA A 11 -16.04 0.52 -28.64
C ALA A 11 -16.34 -0.23 -27.33
N ALA A 12 -17.38 -1.08 -27.30
CA ALA A 12 -17.70 -1.91 -26.14
C ALA A 12 -16.56 -2.91 -25.84
N LEU A 13 -16.00 -3.57 -26.85
CA LEU A 13 -14.89 -4.51 -26.66
C LEU A 13 -13.62 -3.82 -26.11
N LEU A 14 -13.27 -2.64 -26.64
CA LEU A 14 -12.15 -1.83 -26.14
C LEU A 14 -12.34 -1.40 -24.68
N SER A 15 -13.58 -1.05 -24.30
CA SER A 15 -13.89 -0.65 -22.92
C SER A 15 -13.77 -1.81 -21.92
N ILE A 16 -14.11 -3.03 -22.34
CA ILE A 16 -13.96 -4.24 -21.50
C ILE A 16 -12.48 -4.60 -21.33
N SER A 17 -11.67 -4.49 -22.39
CA SER A 17 -10.23 -4.75 -22.31
C SER A 17 -9.49 -3.75 -21.40
N PHE A 18 -9.94 -2.49 -21.35
CA PHE A 18 -9.34 -1.49 -20.44
C PHE A 18 -9.73 -1.72 -18.97
N ALA A 19 -10.95 -2.22 -18.72
CA ALA A 19 -11.46 -2.54 -17.38
C ALA A 19 -10.86 -3.82 -16.78
N ALA A 20 -10.22 -4.68 -17.57
CA ALA A 20 -9.66 -5.96 -17.13
C ALA A 20 -8.26 -5.87 -16.46
N ASN A 21 -7.73 -4.66 -16.24
CA ASN A 21 -6.49 -4.46 -15.50
C ASN A 21 -6.73 -4.70 -13.99
N VAL A 22 -6.82 -5.96 -13.60
CA VAL A 22 -6.82 -6.36 -12.19
C VAL A 22 -5.39 -6.21 -11.69
N ALA A 23 -5.15 -5.29 -10.76
CA ALA A 23 -3.90 -5.20 -10.04
C ALA A 23 -3.74 -6.46 -9.16
N TYR A 24 -2.93 -7.41 -9.58
CA TYR A 24 -2.57 -8.57 -8.77
C TYR A 24 -1.60 -8.12 -7.67
N ALA A 25 -2.12 -7.93 -6.45
CA ALA A 25 -1.29 -7.81 -5.26
C ALA A 25 -0.68 -9.19 -4.93
N ALA A 26 0.33 -9.60 -5.69
CA ALA A 26 0.96 -10.92 -5.61
C ALA A 26 1.98 -11.08 -4.47
N ALA A 27 2.23 -10.02 -3.70
CA ALA A 27 3.19 -10.07 -2.60
C ALA A 27 2.52 -10.54 -1.29
N PRO A 28 3.15 -11.45 -0.52
CA PRO A 28 2.70 -11.79 0.83
C PRO A 28 2.60 -10.55 1.74
N GLN A 29 1.70 -10.59 2.72
CA GLN A 29 1.59 -9.53 3.73
C GLN A 29 2.88 -9.40 4.55
N GLN A 30 3.43 -8.19 4.64
CA GLN A 30 4.53 -7.88 5.53
C GLN A 30 4.02 -7.77 6.98
N LYS A 31 4.43 -8.70 7.84
CA LYS A 31 3.98 -8.79 9.25
C LYS A 31 4.99 -8.21 10.24
N THR A 32 6.09 -7.65 9.74
CA THR A 32 7.20 -7.15 10.54
C THR A 32 7.22 -5.64 10.54
N GLN A 33 7.50 -5.06 11.71
CA GLN A 33 7.71 -3.63 11.85
C GLN A 33 9.07 -3.20 11.27
N ALA A 34 9.21 -1.92 10.97
CA ALA A 34 10.51 -1.30 10.69
C ALA A 34 11.50 -1.49 11.87
N PRO A 35 12.81 -1.33 11.67
CA PRO A 35 13.78 -1.38 12.76
C PRO A 35 13.43 -0.44 13.92
N GLY A 36 13.60 -0.93 15.15
CA GLY A 36 13.20 -0.23 16.38
C GLY A 36 14.17 0.88 16.79
N PHE A 37 14.57 1.77 15.88
CA PHE A 37 15.32 2.96 16.24
C PHE A 37 14.84 4.20 15.48
N PHE A 38 15.04 5.36 16.08
CA PHE A 38 14.78 6.64 15.44
C PHE A 38 15.98 7.57 15.64
N ARG A 39 16.51 8.09 14.53
CA ARG A 39 17.64 9.03 14.52
C ARG A 39 17.13 10.46 14.38
N MET A 40 17.68 11.35 15.19
CA MET A 40 17.30 12.76 15.22
C MET A 40 18.52 13.64 15.47
N ALA A 41 18.68 14.68 14.66
CA ALA A 41 19.68 15.71 14.91
C ALA A 41 19.24 16.61 16.08
N LEU A 42 20.16 16.89 16.99
CA LEU A 42 19.98 17.80 18.12
C LEU A 42 21.22 18.69 18.24
N GLY A 43 21.19 19.82 17.53
CA GLY A 43 22.37 20.69 17.39
C GLY A 43 23.51 19.90 16.75
N ASP A 44 24.64 19.84 17.44
CA ASP A 44 25.83 19.10 17.00
C ASP A 44 25.77 17.60 17.29
N PHE A 45 24.72 17.12 17.99
CA PHE A 45 24.56 15.71 18.33
C PHE A 45 23.60 14.98 17.39
N GLU A 46 23.85 13.69 17.19
CA GLU A 46 22.87 12.75 16.65
C GLU A 46 22.34 11.87 17.79
N VAL A 47 21.04 11.95 18.06
CA VAL A 47 20.36 11.13 19.05
C VAL A 47 19.76 9.91 18.37
N THR A 48 20.04 8.72 18.89
CA THR A 48 19.39 7.47 18.47
C THR A 48 18.53 6.93 19.60
N ALA A 49 17.21 7.04 19.47
CA ALA A 49 16.28 6.37 20.37
C ALA A 49 16.20 4.88 19.99
N LEU A 50 16.35 3.99 20.97
CA LEU A 50 16.25 2.53 20.78
C LEU A 50 14.98 2.01 21.45
N ASN A 51 14.17 1.26 20.70
CA ASN A 51 12.96 0.62 21.17
C ASN A 51 13.28 -0.78 21.73
N ASP A 52 13.05 -0.98 23.04
CA ASP A 52 13.23 -2.26 23.75
C ASP A 52 11.98 -3.16 23.71
N GLY A 53 11.00 -2.80 22.86
CA GLY A 53 9.72 -3.50 22.74
C GLY A 53 8.61 -2.82 23.54
N THR A 54 7.43 -3.45 23.53
CA THR A 54 6.22 -2.92 24.15
C THR A 54 5.60 -3.95 25.09
N LEU A 55 5.14 -3.52 26.25
CA LEU A 55 4.40 -4.34 27.21
C LEU A 55 2.96 -3.85 27.31
N GLY A 56 1.99 -4.76 27.19
CA GLY A 56 0.57 -4.46 27.40
C GLY A 56 0.26 -4.37 28.89
N LEU A 57 0.39 -3.16 29.45
CA LEU A 57 0.07 -2.90 30.84
C LEU A 57 -1.45 -2.85 31.04
N ASP A 58 -1.92 -3.47 32.12
CA ASP A 58 -3.29 -3.25 32.58
C ASP A 58 -3.38 -1.87 33.24
N THR A 59 -4.38 -1.09 32.84
CA THR A 59 -4.63 0.27 33.34
C THR A 59 -5.86 0.35 34.22
N GLN A 60 -6.48 -0.80 34.55
CA GLN A 60 -7.62 -0.85 35.45
C GLN A 60 -7.16 -0.61 36.89
N ILE A 61 -7.48 0.58 37.39
CA ILE A 61 -7.59 0.96 38.80
C ILE A 61 -9.06 1.12 39.16
#